data_AF-A0A232LR97-F1
#
_entry.id   AF-A0A232LR97-F1
#
_cell.length_a   1.000
_cell.length_b   1.000
_cell.length_c   1.000
_cell.angle_alpha   90.00
_cell.angle_beta   90.00
_cell.angle_gamma   90.00
#
_symmetry.space_group_name_H-M   'P 1'
#
loop_
_entity.id
_entity.type
_entity.pdbx_description
1 polymer ?
#
loop_
_entity_poly.entity_id
_entity_poly.type
_entity_poly.pdbx_seq_one_letter_code
_entity_poly.pdbx_strand_id
1 'polypeptide(L)'
;MEPVSVAGFVVTCVRLSTLLYIWIMETKTVDGTVKAFAAEVEALSFVLDAVKSSSQDTRIINALPRQHNNELWSFVQKTLCDCSTIVGELDQLLAGIGSRSGVGHVITNFNLKLKSGKMTLLRQQIQSYTTVLQMSMQMINVHLSVHNNASNANSSAHLSSLSRSIKRAESSLNRHSAEPMRASADGERELADDHLAFGSLKQCTRMAHEVVSSASSVIGETARSVRPGVH
;
A
#
# COMPACT_ATOMS: atom_id res chain seq x y z
N MET A 1 -5.78 11.84 23.84
CA MET A 1 -5.76 10.97 22.66
C MET A 1 -4.33 10.49 22.53
N GLU A 2 -4.09 9.21 22.81
CA GLU A 2 -2.72 8.66 22.86
C GLU A 2 -2.05 8.76 21.49
N PRO A 3 -0.74 9.05 21.42
CA PRO A 3 -0.02 8.98 20.15
C PRO A 3 -0.25 7.58 19.57
N VAL A 4 -0.60 7.51 18.29
CA VAL A 4 -0.58 6.25 17.52
C VAL A 4 0.69 5.52 17.94
N SER A 5 0.55 4.36 18.59
CA SER A 5 1.68 3.68 19.21
C SER A 5 2.66 3.29 18.10
N VAL A 6 3.70 4.10 17.91
CA VAL A 6 4.77 3.87 16.94
C VAL A 6 5.38 2.48 17.16
N ALA A 7 5.36 1.97 18.40
CA ALA A 7 5.74 0.61 18.72
C ALA A 7 4.81 -0.43 18.08
N GLY A 8 3.49 -0.29 18.20
CA GLY A 8 2.52 -1.20 17.55
C GLY A 8 2.64 -1.20 16.03
N PHE A 9 2.89 -0.02 15.45
CA PHE A 9 3.14 0.15 14.03
C PHE A 9 4.39 -0.59 13.54
N VAL A 10 5.52 -0.39 14.23
CA VAL A 10 6.80 -1.04 13.91
C VAL A 10 6.71 -2.55 14.08
N VAL A 11 6.04 -3.03 15.13
CA VAL A 11 5.82 -4.47 15.38
C VAL A 11 5.03 -5.10 14.24
N THR A 12 3.94 -4.47 13.79
CA THR A 12 3.15 -4.97 12.66
C THR A 12 3.97 -5.00 11.37
N CYS A 13 4.70 -3.92 11.03
CA CYS A 13 5.58 -3.92 9.86
C CYS A 13 6.65 -5.02 9.92
N VAL A 14 7.35 -5.16 11.06
CA VAL A 14 8.40 -6.18 11.23
C VAL A 14 7.84 -7.59 11.10
N ARG A 15 6.68 -7.85 11.73
CA ARG A 15 6.01 -9.15 11.63
C ARG A 15 5.63 -9.46 10.19
N LEU A 16 5.05 -8.50 9.48
CA LEU A 16 4.66 -8.66 8.07
C LEU A 16 5.89 -8.88 7.18
N SER A 17 6.91 -8.02 7.26
CA SER A 17 8.15 -8.18 6.49
C SER A 17 8.82 -9.54 6.75
N THR A 18 8.81 -10.02 8.00
CA THR A 18 9.39 -11.33 8.34
C THR A 18 8.62 -12.49 7.70
N LEU A 19 7.29 -12.49 7.82
CA LEU A 19 6.43 -13.52 7.21
C LEU A 19 6.60 -13.55 5.68
N LEU A 20 6.61 -12.38 5.04
CA LEU A 20 6.79 -12.26 3.61
C LEU A 20 8.19 -12.70 3.15
N TYR A 21 9.24 -12.39 3.92
CA TYR A 21 10.62 -12.79 3.61
C TYR A 21 10.81 -14.31 3.65
N ILE A 22 10.30 -14.97 4.69
CA ILE A 22 10.34 -16.45 4.81
C ILE A 22 9.68 -17.06 3.58
N TRP A 23 8.50 -16.56 3.20
CA TRP A 23 7.77 -17.05 2.05
C TRP A 23 8.51 -16.84 0.71
N ILE A 24 9.10 -15.67 0.48
CA ILE A 24 9.91 -15.41 -0.72
C ILE A 24 11.07 -16.41 -0.82
N MET A 25 11.73 -16.71 0.30
CA MET A 25 12.86 -17.65 0.33
C MET A 25 12.44 -19.09 0.01
N GLU A 26 11.28 -19.53 0.50
CA GLU A 26 10.73 -20.87 0.25
C GLU A 26 10.24 -21.06 -1.20
N THR A 27 9.90 -19.98 -1.91
CA THR A 27 9.28 -20.02 -3.24
C THR A 27 10.23 -19.74 -4.42
N LYS A 28 11.50 -19.39 -4.15
CA LYS A 28 12.52 -19.07 -5.17
C LYS A 28 12.81 -20.17 -6.19
N THR A 29 12.41 -21.42 -5.91
CA THR A 29 12.67 -22.59 -6.76
C THR A 29 11.53 -22.94 -7.72
N VAL A 30 10.44 -22.14 -7.78
CA VAL A 30 9.18 -22.53 -8.45
C VAL A 30 8.86 -21.65 -9.68
N ASP A 31 7.93 -22.13 -10.52
CA ASP A 31 7.39 -21.60 -11.79
C ASP A 31 7.19 -20.06 -11.87
N GLY A 32 7.12 -19.50 -13.08
CA GLY A 32 7.03 -18.07 -13.37
C GLY A 32 5.85 -17.35 -12.71
N THR A 33 4.71 -18.02 -12.52
CA THR A 33 3.55 -17.45 -11.79
C THR A 33 3.86 -17.24 -10.31
N VAL A 34 4.59 -18.18 -9.69
CA VAL A 34 5.04 -18.06 -8.30
C VAL A 34 6.04 -16.92 -8.15
N LYS A 35 6.99 -16.79 -9.09
CA LYS A 35 7.95 -15.70 -9.12
C LYS A 35 7.29 -14.33 -9.25
N ALA A 36 6.24 -14.21 -10.07
CA ALA A 36 5.50 -12.96 -10.20
C ALA A 36 4.79 -12.58 -8.90
N PHE A 37 4.21 -13.54 -8.19
CA PHE A 37 3.60 -13.31 -6.88
C PHE A 37 4.67 -13.00 -5.81
N ALA A 38 5.84 -13.66 -5.87
CA ALA A 38 7.00 -13.35 -5.04
C ALA A 38 7.45 -11.89 -5.17
N ALA A 39 7.52 -11.38 -6.40
CA ALA A 39 7.87 -9.98 -6.65
C ALA A 39 6.84 -8.98 -6.09
N GLU A 40 5.55 -9.33 -6.09
CA GLU A 40 4.50 -8.47 -5.52
C GLU A 40 4.56 -8.41 -4.00
N VAL A 41 4.81 -9.56 -3.38
CA VAL A 41 5.03 -9.65 -1.93
C VAL A 41 6.32 -8.95 -1.51
N GLU A 42 7.38 -9.06 -2.31
CA GLU A 42 8.63 -8.32 -2.10
C GLU A 42 8.39 -6.81 -2.17
N ALA A 43 7.61 -6.35 -3.15
CA ALA A 43 7.23 -4.94 -3.25
C ALA A 43 6.46 -4.45 -2.01
N LEU A 44 5.53 -5.27 -1.46
CA LEU A 44 4.85 -4.96 -0.21
C LEU A 44 5.86 -4.83 0.96
N SER A 45 6.81 -5.76 1.08
CA SER A 45 7.84 -5.72 2.13
C SER A 45 8.67 -4.44 2.08
N PHE A 46 9.14 -4.02 0.89
CA PHE A 46 9.88 -2.77 0.73
C PHE A 46 9.08 -1.55 1.19
N VAL A 47 7.78 -1.54 0.91
CA VAL A 47 6.90 -0.45 1.32
C VAL A 47 6.70 -0.44 2.83
N LEU A 48 6.52 -1.61 3.45
CA LEU A 48 6.41 -1.73 4.91
C LEU A 48 7.67 -1.23 5.63
N ASP A 49 8.85 -1.49 5.07
CA ASP A 49 10.12 -0.98 5.61
C ASP A 49 10.26 0.53 5.46
N ALA A 50 9.82 1.10 4.33
CA ALA A 50 9.77 2.55 4.15
C ALA A 50 8.81 3.19 5.16
N VAL A 51 7.60 2.62 5.29
CA VAL A 51 6.54 3.02 6.22
C VAL A 51 7.06 3.01 7.67
N LYS A 52 7.73 1.93 8.07
CA LYS A 52 8.44 1.81 9.36
C LYS A 52 9.48 2.91 9.55
N SER A 53 10.33 3.14 8.55
CA SER A 53 11.41 4.12 8.65
C SER A 53 10.87 5.53 8.83
N SER A 54 9.79 5.88 8.12
CA SER A 54 9.18 7.21 8.24
C SER A 54 8.42 7.43 9.55
N SER A 55 7.82 6.38 10.13
CA SER A 55 7.12 6.50 11.41
C SER A 55 8.07 6.66 12.60
N GLN A 56 9.36 6.39 12.41
CA GLN A 56 10.41 6.61 13.39
C GLN A 56 11.14 7.95 13.21
N ASP A 57 10.97 8.63 12.07
CA ASP A 57 11.61 9.93 11.81
C ASP A 57 10.81 11.08 12.41
N THR A 58 11.35 11.65 13.49
CA THR A 58 10.72 12.76 14.24
C THR A 58 10.53 14.01 13.39
N ARG A 59 11.31 14.21 12.32
CA ARG A 59 11.14 15.33 11.39
C ARG A 59 9.87 15.17 10.57
N ILE A 60 9.57 13.94 10.16
CA ILE A 60 8.35 13.61 9.41
C ILE A 60 7.13 13.77 10.31
N ILE A 61 7.21 13.26 11.54
CA ILE A 61 6.12 13.37 12.54
C ILE A 61 5.79 14.83 12.84
N ASN A 62 6.79 15.72 12.88
CA ASN A 62 6.57 17.11 13.26
C ASN A 62 6.28 18.07 12.08
N ALA A 63 6.47 17.65 10.84
CA ALA A 63 6.34 18.52 9.66
C ALA A 63 4.91 18.67 9.12
N LEU A 64 3.95 17.85 9.58
CA LEU A 64 2.56 17.94 9.16
C LEU A 64 1.73 18.71 10.20
N PRO A 65 0.75 19.54 9.79
CA PRO A 65 -0.25 20.07 10.70
C PRO A 65 -0.86 18.92 11.50
N ARG A 66 -0.95 19.07 12.83
CA ARG A 66 -1.32 17.97 13.75
C ARG A 66 -2.58 17.22 13.32
N GLN A 67 -3.57 17.90 12.74
CA GLN A 67 -4.80 17.28 12.24
C GLN A 67 -4.55 16.38 11.02
N HIS A 68 -3.93 16.89 9.95
CA HIS A 68 -3.62 16.10 8.74
C HIS A 68 -2.64 14.96 9.00
N ASN A 69 -1.67 15.18 9.91
CA ASN A 69 -0.75 14.14 10.34
C ASN A 69 -1.50 12.98 10.99
N ASN A 70 -2.39 13.30 11.94
CA ASN A 70 -3.14 12.29 12.68
C ASN A 70 -4.08 11.50 11.77
N GLU A 71 -4.76 12.15 10.83
CA GLU A 71 -5.65 11.47 9.88
C GLU A 71 -4.89 10.52 8.94
N LEU A 72 -3.77 10.98 8.37
CA LEU A 72 -2.97 10.19 7.43
C LEU A 72 -2.30 8.99 8.13
N TRP A 73 -1.71 9.18 9.31
CA TRP A 73 -1.13 8.07 10.06
C TRP A 73 -2.18 7.11 10.60
N SER A 74 -3.36 7.60 11.01
CA SER A 74 -4.47 6.73 11.41
C SER A 74 -4.96 5.88 10.25
N PHE A 75 -5.02 6.46 9.05
CA PHE A 75 -5.36 5.73 7.83
C PHE A 75 -4.31 4.66 7.51
N VAL A 76 -3.01 5.00 7.52
CA VAL A 76 -1.91 4.03 7.33
C VAL A 76 -1.99 2.91 8.37
N GLN A 77 -2.21 3.22 9.64
CA GLN A 77 -2.33 2.21 10.70
C GLN A 77 -3.49 1.25 10.43
N LYS A 78 -4.66 1.76 10.05
CA LYS A 78 -5.81 0.93 9.69
C LYS A 78 -5.47 0.02 8.50
N THR A 79 -4.87 0.57 7.45
CA THR A 79 -4.45 -0.20 6.27
C THR A 79 -3.45 -1.30 6.63
N LEU A 80 -2.52 -1.05 7.56
CA LEU A 80 -1.58 -2.07 8.04
C LEU A 80 -2.27 -3.19 8.83
N CYS A 81 -3.26 -2.85 9.67
CA CYS A 81 -4.06 -3.85 10.36
C CYS A 81 -4.83 -4.74 9.38
N ASP A 82 -5.49 -4.13 8.39
CA ASP A 82 -6.24 -4.86 7.37
C ASP A 82 -5.29 -5.75 6.53
N CYS A 83 -4.12 -5.22 6.15
CA CYS A 83 -3.08 -5.96 5.46
C CYS A 83 -2.56 -7.15 6.28
N SER A 84 -2.46 -7.01 7.61
CA SER A 84 -2.04 -8.11 8.48
C SER A 84 -3.01 -9.27 8.52
N THR A 85 -4.31 -9.02 8.37
CA THR A 85 -5.32 -10.08 8.26
C THR A 85 -5.07 -10.88 6.98
N ILE A 86 -4.90 -10.19 5.85
CA ILE A 86 -4.68 -10.83 4.53
C ILE A 86 -3.36 -11.61 4.47
N VAL A 87 -2.27 -11.07 5.01
CA VAL A 87 -1.00 -11.81 5.08
C VAL A 87 -1.12 -13.05 5.99
N GLY A 88 -1.93 -12.97 7.06
CA GLY A 88 -2.25 -14.13 7.90
C GLY A 88 -3.05 -15.20 7.17
N GLU A 89 -4.00 -14.82 6.32
CA GLU A 89 -4.73 -15.78 5.46
C GLU A 89 -3.83 -16.43 4.42
N LEU A 90 -2.91 -15.65 3.84
CA LEU A 90 -1.90 -16.16 2.92
C LEU A 90 -1.02 -17.21 3.61
N ASP A 91 -0.50 -16.90 4.80
CA ASP A 91 0.32 -17.81 5.61
C ASP A 91 -0.40 -19.13 5.91
N GLN A 92 -1.66 -19.08 6.34
CA GLN A 92 -2.47 -20.28 6.59
C GLN A 92 -2.71 -21.12 5.32
N LEU A 93 -3.00 -20.46 4.20
CA LEU A 93 -3.25 -21.14 2.93
C LEU A 93 -2.01 -21.89 2.45
N LEU A 94 -0.82 -21.31 2.69
CA LEU A 94 0.49 -21.86 2.35
C LEU A 94 0.97 -22.94 3.32
N ALA A 95 0.76 -22.79 4.62
CA ALA A 95 1.05 -23.80 5.63
C ALA A 95 0.32 -25.12 5.34
N GLY A 96 -0.89 -25.03 4.78
CA GLY A 96 -1.67 -26.18 4.31
C GLY A 96 -1.08 -26.91 3.09
N ILE A 97 -0.01 -26.41 2.47
CA ILE A 97 0.64 -27.00 1.29
C ILE A 97 1.90 -27.79 1.69
N GLY A 98 2.61 -27.35 2.73
CA GLY A 98 3.87 -27.94 3.18
C GLY A 98 3.76 -29.27 3.94
N SER A 99 2.56 -29.70 4.37
CA SER A 99 2.45 -30.78 5.35
C SER A 99 2.37 -32.21 4.79
N ARG A 100 2.30 -32.44 3.47
CA ARG A 100 1.86 -33.78 2.99
C ARG A 100 2.46 -34.44 1.75
N SER A 101 3.38 -33.89 0.98
CA SER A 101 3.96 -34.65 -0.16
C SER A 101 5.22 -34.04 -0.77
N GLY A 102 5.97 -34.83 -1.55
CA GLY A 102 7.22 -34.42 -2.18
C GLY A 102 7.10 -33.18 -3.09
N VAL A 103 8.25 -32.52 -3.32
CA VAL A 103 8.39 -31.20 -3.97
C VAL A 103 7.56 -31.04 -5.25
N GLY A 104 7.47 -32.06 -6.10
CA GLY A 104 6.66 -32.01 -7.33
C GLY A 104 5.15 -31.85 -7.08
N HIS A 105 4.61 -32.51 -6.06
CA HIS A 105 3.18 -32.48 -5.73
C HIS A 105 2.77 -31.19 -5.01
N VAL A 106 3.70 -30.62 -4.23
CA VAL A 106 3.60 -29.27 -3.63
C VAL A 106 3.49 -28.21 -4.72
N ILE A 107 4.32 -28.30 -5.77
CA ILE A 107 4.29 -27.34 -6.89
C ILE A 107 2.97 -27.43 -7.66
N THR A 108 2.48 -28.64 -7.98
CA THR A 108 1.21 -28.80 -8.71
C THR A 108 0.01 -28.33 -7.88
N ASN A 109 -0.04 -28.68 -6.59
CA ASN A 109 -1.10 -28.22 -5.69
C ASN A 109 -1.04 -26.71 -5.46
N PHE A 110 0.17 -26.13 -5.41
CA PHE A 110 0.35 -24.70 -5.30
C PHE A 110 -0.08 -23.97 -6.57
N ASN A 111 0.28 -24.47 -7.77
CA ASN A 111 -0.17 -23.91 -9.04
C ASN A 111 -1.69 -24.02 -9.22
N LEU A 112 -2.31 -25.12 -8.79
CA LEU A 112 -3.76 -25.30 -8.79
C LEU A 112 -4.46 -24.36 -7.81
N LYS A 113 -3.92 -24.17 -6.59
CA LYS A 113 -4.42 -23.18 -5.63
C LYS A 113 -4.13 -21.74 -6.07
N LEU A 114 -3.05 -21.48 -6.80
CA LEU A 114 -2.75 -20.17 -7.40
C LEU A 114 -3.74 -19.78 -8.49
N LYS A 115 -4.25 -20.75 -9.22
CA LYS A 115 -5.32 -20.57 -10.20
C LYS A 115 -6.72 -20.58 -9.58
N SER A 116 -6.83 -20.69 -8.25
CA SER A 116 -8.11 -20.57 -7.55
C SER A 116 -8.53 -19.11 -7.40
N GLY A 117 -9.85 -18.87 -7.29
CA GLY A 117 -10.41 -17.53 -7.09
C GLY A 117 -9.80 -16.83 -5.87
N LYS A 118 -9.66 -17.55 -4.75
CA LYS A 118 -9.12 -17.03 -3.50
C LYS A 118 -7.70 -16.49 -3.59
N MET A 119 -6.80 -17.17 -4.30
CA MET A 119 -5.44 -16.65 -4.46
C MET A 119 -5.39 -15.44 -5.41
N THR A 120 -6.26 -15.42 -6.42
CA THR A 120 -6.40 -14.25 -7.30
C THR A 120 -6.86 -13.03 -6.49
N LEU A 121 -7.80 -13.22 -5.56
CA LEU A 121 -8.28 -12.19 -4.67
C LEU A 121 -7.19 -11.70 -3.71
N LEU A 122 -6.50 -12.62 -3.02
CA LEU A 122 -5.38 -12.27 -2.12
C LEU A 122 -4.31 -11.46 -2.87
N ARG A 123 -4.02 -11.83 -4.12
CA ARG A 123 -3.07 -11.12 -4.98
C ARG A 123 -3.56 -9.70 -5.29
N GLN A 124 -4.82 -9.52 -5.66
CA GLN A 124 -5.42 -8.21 -5.89
C GLN A 124 -5.41 -7.34 -4.64
N GLN A 125 -5.70 -7.92 -3.47
CA GLN A 125 -5.66 -7.23 -2.18
C GLN A 125 -4.24 -6.79 -1.82
N ILE A 126 -3.23 -7.67 -1.98
CA ILE A 126 -1.81 -7.33 -1.75
C ILE A 126 -1.37 -6.18 -2.66
N GLN A 127 -1.73 -6.21 -3.94
CA GLN A 127 -1.42 -5.12 -4.87
C GLN A 127 -2.11 -3.81 -4.46
N SER A 128 -3.38 -3.88 -4.04
CA SER A 128 -4.15 -2.72 -3.55
C SER A 128 -3.53 -2.11 -2.30
N TYR A 129 -3.21 -2.92 -1.28
CA TYR A 129 -2.57 -2.44 -0.05
C TYR A 129 -1.18 -1.88 -0.30
N THR A 130 -0.39 -2.52 -1.17
CA THR A 130 0.91 -2.00 -1.61
C THR A 130 0.75 -0.60 -2.21
N THR A 131 -0.23 -0.42 -3.10
CA THR A 131 -0.53 0.86 -3.74
C THR A 131 -0.96 1.91 -2.72
N VAL A 132 -1.87 1.56 -1.81
CA VAL A 132 -2.38 2.46 -0.76
C VAL A 132 -1.25 2.94 0.15
N LEU A 133 -0.41 2.03 0.64
CA LEU A 133 0.70 2.37 1.52
C LEU A 133 1.75 3.22 0.78
N GLN A 134 2.07 2.90 -0.48
CA GLN A 134 2.96 3.73 -1.30
C GLN A 134 2.43 5.14 -1.52
N MET A 135 1.14 5.27 -1.87
CA MET A 135 0.50 6.57 -2.06
C MET A 135 0.48 7.38 -0.77
N SER A 136 0.23 6.72 0.36
CA SER A 136 0.27 7.36 1.68
C SER A 136 1.65 7.94 2.00
N MET A 137 2.72 7.20 1.69
CA MET A 137 4.09 7.69 1.85
C MET A 137 4.43 8.83 0.90
N GLN A 138 3.94 8.78 -0.34
CA GLN A 138 4.08 9.89 -1.28
C GLN A 138 3.36 11.16 -0.77
N MET A 139 2.16 11.03 -0.19
CA MET A 139 1.46 12.15 0.44
C MET A 139 2.24 12.75 1.60
N ILE A 140 2.78 11.91 2.50
CA ILE A 140 3.65 12.35 3.61
C ILE A 140 4.84 13.16 3.08
N ASN A 141 5.52 12.65 2.04
CA ASN A 141 6.67 13.33 1.43
C ASN A 141 6.31 14.64 0.73
N VAL A 142 5.14 14.73 0.09
CA VAL A 142 4.64 15.98 -0.49
C VAL A 142 4.39 17.03 0.60
N HIS A 143 3.72 16.65 1.69
CA HIS A 143 3.51 17.56 2.82
C HIS A 143 4.82 18.04 3.44
N LEU A 144 5.78 17.13 3.64
CA LEU A 144 7.11 17.47 4.14
C LEU A 144 7.85 18.46 3.21
N SER A 145 7.77 18.23 1.89
CA SER A 145 8.43 19.09 0.90
C SER A 145 7.82 20.49 0.85
N VAL A 146 6.48 20.59 0.90
CA VAL A 146 5.75 21.86 0.96
C VAL A 146 6.04 22.60 2.27
N HIS A 147 6.03 21.91 3.41
CA HIS A 147 6.30 22.50 4.71
C HIS A 147 7.73 23.05 4.84
N ASN A 148 8.72 22.29 4.36
CA ASN A 148 10.13 22.67 4.45
C ASN A 148 10.57 23.66 3.37
N ASN A 149 9.62 24.16 2.55
CA ASN A 149 9.91 25.00 1.39
C ASN A 149 11.04 24.42 0.52
N ALA A 150 11.05 23.08 0.37
CA ALA A 150 12.04 22.39 -0.44
C ALA A 150 11.94 22.89 -1.88
N SER A 151 13.08 22.91 -2.60
CA SER A 151 13.13 23.48 -3.96
C SER A 151 11.92 23.06 -4.81
N ASN A 152 11.33 24.00 -5.54
CA ASN A 152 10.14 23.77 -6.37
C ASN A 152 10.28 22.53 -7.29
N ALA A 153 11.51 22.20 -7.71
CA ALA A 153 11.83 21.00 -8.48
C ALA A 153 11.50 19.69 -7.73
N ASN A 154 11.90 19.54 -6.47
CA ASN A 154 11.66 18.33 -5.68
C ASN A 154 10.15 18.17 -5.36
N SER A 155 9.49 19.27 -4.98
CA SER A 155 8.05 19.29 -4.73
C SER A 155 7.26 18.93 -6.00
N SER A 156 7.67 19.43 -7.16
CA SER A 156 7.06 19.08 -8.45
C SER A 156 7.28 17.60 -8.84
N ALA A 157 8.45 17.04 -8.53
CA ALA A 157 8.74 15.63 -8.78
C ALA A 157 7.86 14.72 -7.92
N HIS A 158 7.72 15.01 -6.63
CA HIS A 158 6.84 14.26 -5.73
C HIS A 158 5.36 14.36 -6.14
N LEU A 159 4.90 15.56 -6.54
CA LEU A 159 3.54 15.73 -7.06
C LEU A 159 3.30 14.96 -8.36
N SER A 160 4.22 15.01 -9.31
CA SER A 160 4.11 14.24 -10.57
C SER A 160 4.05 12.73 -10.30
N SER A 161 4.82 12.25 -9.31
CA SER A 161 4.78 10.86 -8.88
C SER A 161 3.44 10.49 -8.26
N LEU A 162 2.93 11.33 -7.36
CA LEU A 162 1.65 11.13 -6.70
C LEU A 162 0.50 11.13 -7.72
N SER A 163 0.49 12.06 -8.68
CA SER A 163 -0.50 12.09 -9.77
C SER A 163 -0.46 10.85 -10.66
N ARG A 164 0.73 10.29 -10.93
CA ARG A 164 0.84 9.01 -11.65
C ARG A 164 0.28 7.85 -10.83
N SER A 165 0.52 7.83 -9.52
CA SER A 165 -0.03 6.81 -8.62
C SER A 165 -1.55 6.89 -8.52
N ILE A 166 -2.12 8.10 -8.43
CA ILE A 166 -3.57 8.34 -8.49
C ILE A 166 -4.17 7.75 -9.76
N LYS A 167 -3.63 8.07 -10.94
CA LYS A 167 -4.14 7.54 -12.22
C LYS A 167 -4.10 6.01 -12.29
N ARG A 168 -3.06 5.39 -11.73
CA ARG A 168 -2.96 3.93 -11.64
C ARG A 168 -4.02 3.35 -10.71
N ALA A 169 -4.21 3.93 -9.54
CA ALA A 169 -5.24 3.52 -8.58
C ALA A 169 -6.65 3.65 -9.16
N GLU A 170 -6.95 4.75 -9.85
CA GLU A 170 -8.23 4.97 -10.55
C GLU A 170 -8.46 3.94 -11.66
N SER A 171 -7.41 3.60 -12.41
CA SER A 171 -7.48 2.54 -13.43
C SER A 171 -7.80 1.18 -12.81
N SER A 172 -7.22 0.85 -11.66
CA SER A 172 -7.53 -0.38 -10.92
C SER A 172 -8.96 -0.38 -10.39
N LEU A 173 -9.43 0.74 -9.84
CA LEU A 173 -10.80 0.87 -9.34
C LEU A 173 -11.85 0.73 -10.47
N ASN A 174 -11.58 1.31 -11.64
CA ASN A 174 -12.46 1.18 -12.81
C ASN A 174 -12.50 -0.24 -13.37
N ARG A 175 -11.38 -0.97 -13.35
CA ARG A 175 -11.35 -2.39 -13.74
C ARG A 175 -12.20 -3.23 -12.81
N HIS A 176 -12.13 -2.97 -11.52
CA HIS A 176 -12.89 -3.70 -10.51
C HIS A 176 -14.39 -3.43 -10.55
N SER A 177 -14.78 -2.20 -10.88
CA SER A 177 -16.20 -1.85 -11.07
C SER A 177 -16.82 -2.50 -12.32
N ALA A 178 -16.02 -3.04 -13.24
CA ALA A 178 -16.46 -3.60 -14.51
C ALA A 178 -16.60 -5.14 -14.49
N GLU A 179 -16.05 -5.83 -13.49
CA GLU A 179 -16.13 -7.30 -13.37
C GLU A 179 -17.23 -7.70 -12.37
N PRO A 180 -18.37 -8.28 -12.82
CA PRO A 180 -19.37 -8.83 -11.91
C PRO A 180 -18.86 -10.17 -11.34
N MET A 181 -18.45 -10.15 -10.07
CA MET A 181 -17.97 -11.35 -9.38
C MET A 181 -19.14 -12.30 -9.07
N ARG A 182 -19.03 -13.57 -9.51
CA ARG A 182 -20.05 -14.60 -9.28
C ARG A 182 -20.03 -15.05 -7.82
N ALA A 183 -21.08 -14.71 -7.07
CA ALA A 183 -21.20 -15.07 -5.66
C ALA A 183 -21.43 -16.59 -5.47
N SER A 184 -20.59 -17.21 -4.64
CA SER A 184 -20.84 -18.49 -3.95
C SER A 184 -20.86 -18.23 -2.44
N ALA A 185 -21.27 -19.19 -1.61
CA ALA A 185 -21.40 -19.00 -0.15
C ALA A 185 -20.07 -18.72 0.59
N ASP A 186 -18.92 -19.18 0.06
CA ASP A 186 -17.57 -18.78 0.50
C ASP A 186 -17.19 -17.36 0.00
N GLY A 187 -17.94 -16.89 -1.00
CA GLY A 187 -17.77 -15.60 -1.66
C GLY A 187 -18.22 -14.41 -0.83
N GLU A 188 -19.13 -14.54 0.15
CA GLU A 188 -19.57 -13.38 0.96
C GLU A 188 -18.44 -12.82 1.83
N ARG A 189 -17.56 -13.68 2.35
CA ARG A 189 -16.39 -13.28 3.15
C ARG A 189 -15.24 -12.78 2.27
N GLU A 190 -15.01 -13.43 1.12
CA GLU A 190 -14.10 -12.94 0.08
C GLU A 190 -14.52 -11.54 -0.43
N LEU A 191 -15.80 -11.34 -0.74
CA LEU A 191 -16.36 -10.06 -1.18
C LEU A 191 -16.14 -8.97 -0.12
N ALA A 192 -16.33 -9.29 1.17
CA ALA A 192 -16.14 -8.33 2.25
C ALA A 192 -14.70 -7.81 2.34
N ASP A 193 -13.70 -8.71 2.33
CA ASP A 193 -12.29 -8.31 2.43
C ASP A 193 -11.79 -7.59 1.18
N ASP A 194 -12.30 -7.98 0.01
CA ASP A 194 -12.04 -7.28 -1.24
C ASP A 194 -12.62 -5.86 -1.23
N HIS A 195 -13.86 -5.70 -0.76
CA HIS A 195 -14.47 -4.39 -0.54
C HIS A 195 -13.67 -3.53 0.45
N LEU A 196 -12.96 -4.11 1.44
CA LEU A 196 -12.08 -3.36 2.34
C LEU A 196 -10.82 -2.83 1.63
N ALA A 197 -10.16 -3.65 0.82
CA ALA A 197 -8.98 -3.24 0.04
C ALA A 197 -9.34 -2.15 -0.98
N PHE A 198 -10.45 -2.33 -1.71
CA PHE A 198 -10.94 -1.33 -2.67
C PHE A 198 -11.50 -0.07 -1.98
N GLY A 199 -12.13 -0.21 -0.83
CA GLY A 199 -12.55 0.91 0.01
C GLY A 199 -11.36 1.75 0.48
N SER A 200 -10.28 1.10 0.91
CA SER A 200 -9.02 1.76 1.27
C SER A 200 -8.38 2.47 0.07
N LEU A 201 -8.37 1.83 -1.11
CA LEU A 201 -7.87 2.43 -2.34
C LEU A 201 -8.65 3.69 -2.74
N LYS A 202 -9.99 3.64 -2.64
CA LYS A 202 -10.87 4.79 -2.91
C LYS A 202 -10.64 5.93 -1.93
N GLN A 203 -10.55 5.63 -0.63
CA GLN A 203 -10.26 6.62 0.40
C GLN A 203 -8.88 7.26 0.20
N CYS A 204 -7.85 6.46 -0.07
CA CYS A 204 -6.49 6.94 -0.34
C CYS A 204 -6.43 7.84 -1.58
N THR A 205 -7.18 7.50 -2.64
CA THR A 205 -7.25 8.29 -3.86
C THR A 205 -7.87 9.66 -3.60
N ARG A 206 -8.94 9.73 -2.81
CA ARG A 206 -9.56 11.00 -2.39
C ARG A 206 -8.59 11.87 -1.59
N MET A 207 -7.93 11.31 -0.57
CA MET A 207 -6.94 12.03 0.22
C MET A 207 -5.79 12.54 -0.66
N ALA A 208 -5.32 11.73 -1.60
CA ALA A 208 -4.25 12.11 -2.51
C ALA A 208 -4.63 13.29 -3.43
N HIS A 209 -5.88 13.35 -3.90
CA HIS A 209 -6.39 14.50 -4.66
C HIS A 209 -6.40 15.78 -3.83
N GLU A 210 -6.81 15.70 -2.56
CA GLU A 210 -6.79 16.85 -1.63
C GLU A 210 -5.36 17.37 -1.42
N VAL A 211 -4.39 16.46 -1.22
CA VAL A 211 -2.97 16.81 -1.08
C VAL A 211 -2.41 17.46 -2.34
N VAL A 212 -2.68 16.89 -3.52
CA VAL A 212 -2.23 17.45 -4.80
C VAL A 212 -2.82 18.84 -5.02
N SER A 213 -4.11 19.04 -4.74
CA SER A 213 -4.80 20.32 -4.88
C SER A 213 -4.18 21.38 -3.95
N SER A 214 -4.04 21.04 -2.66
CA SER A 214 -3.46 21.94 -1.65
C SER A 214 -2.00 22.32 -1.98
N ALA A 215 -1.16 21.33 -2.26
CA ALA A 215 0.25 21.55 -2.57
C ALA A 215 0.46 22.36 -3.86
N SER A 216 -0.36 22.11 -4.90
CA SER A 216 -0.29 22.87 -6.15
C SER A 216 -0.69 24.33 -5.96
N SER A 217 -1.66 24.62 -5.09
CA SER A 217 -2.06 25.99 -4.75
C SER A 217 -0.91 26.75 -4.09
N VAL A 218 -0.27 26.14 -3.08
CA VAL A 218 0.85 26.75 -2.33
C VAL A 218 2.05 27.00 -3.23
N ILE A 219 2.42 26.03 -4.08
CA ILE A 219 3.54 26.19 -5.04
C ILE A 219 3.21 27.28 -6.07
N GLY A 220 1.97 27.31 -6.58
CA GLY A 220 1.54 28.32 -7.54
C GLY A 220 1.54 29.74 -6.97
N GLU A 221 1.18 29.91 -5.69
CA GLU A 221 1.20 31.19 -4.99
C GLU A 221 2.63 31.66 -4.70
N THR A 222 3.50 30.75 -4.29
CA THR A 222 4.94 31.03 -4.08
C THR A 222 5.61 31.46 -5.39
N ALA A 223 5.31 30.79 -6.51
CA ALA A 223 5.82 31.17 -7.83
C ALA A 223 5.31 32.55 -8.30
N ARG A 224 4.11 32.95 -7.88
CA ARG A 224 3.52 34.27 -8.19
C ARG A 224 4.13 35.38 -7.33
N SER A 225 4.40 35.10 -6.05
CA SER A 225 5.04 36.05 -5.12
C SER A 225 6.50 36.34 -5.47
N VAL A 226 7.22 35.37 -6.06
CA VAL A 226 8.63 35.54 -6.51
C VAL A 226 8.76 36.32 -7.83
N ARG A 227 7.65 36.73 -8.47
CA ARG A 227 7.67 37.74 -9.55
C ARG A 227 7.32 39.14 -9.01
N PRO A 228 8.25 39.88 -8.38
CA PRO A 228 8.08 41.33 -8.23
C PRO A 228 8.37 42.01 -9.58
N GLY A 229 7.42 42.85 -10.00
CA GLY A 229 7.45 43.84 -11.09
C GLY A 229 8.62 43.81 -12.08
N VAL A 230 8.33 43.37 -13.30
CA VAL A 230 9.02 43.93 -14.48
C VAL A 230 8.26 45.21 -14.82
N HIS A 231 8.84 46.34 -14.43
CA HIS A 231 8.45 47.68 -14.86
C HIS A 231 8.65 47.85 -16.37
#